data_AF-A0A6A3AR62-F1
#
_entry.id   AF-A0A6A3AR62-F1
#
_cell.length_a   1.000
_cell.length_b   1.000
_cell.length_c   1.000
_cell.angle_alpha   90.00
_cell.angle_beta   90.00
_cell.angle_gamma   90.00
#
_symmetry.space_group_name_H-M   'P 1'
#
loop_
_entity.id
_entity.type
_entity.pdbx_description
1 polymer ?
#
loop_
_entity_poly.entity_id
_entity_poly.type
_entity_poly.pdbx_seq_one_letter_code
_entity_poly.pdbx_strand_id
1 'polypeptide(L)'
;MAGTDPPKYLLSLILDSRLRNLKGRGVVVLKKQIEELRSELQAVNSELEEAKHLKETTEQEIKGFEVELALNEASIQALELSLNNFSENCVKKEEEEYLAEQSTQKQLQLELIDIERKVSLMDLLDGNKQTSELEKTCASFNEELQKRCYVPVVKQLMWRFWVECFTQMMQIDLLVSYLPSFLPCFLTGNKQTSELEKTCASFNEELQKRCICPSCQTVNVEVLGGMLHANDAN
;
A
#
# COMPACT_ATOMS: atom_id res chain seq x y z
N MET A 1 -93.40 -46.80 46.61
CA MET A 1 -92.99 -47.53 45.39
C MET A 1 -92.93 -46.52 44.25
N ALA A 2 -91.75 -45.96 43.98
CA ALA A 2 -91.58 -44.95 42.94
C ALA A 2 -91.42 -45.66 41.59
N GLY A 3 -92.39 -45.48 40.69
CA GLY A 3 -92.35 -46.02 39.34
C GLY A 3 -91.30 -45.29 38.50
N THR A 4 -90.14 -45.91 38.29
CA THR A 4 -89.17 -45.47 37.29
C THR A 4 -89.65 -45.90 35.91
N ASP A 5 -90.05 -44.92 35.11
CA ASP A 5 -90.44 -45.08 33.69
C ASP A 5 -89.28 -45.71 32.88
N PRO A 6 -89.44 -46.94 32.34
CA PRO A 6 -88.41 -47.61 31.53
C PRO A 6 -87.89 -46.78 30.33
N PRO A 7 -88.72 -45.99 29.61
CA PRO A 7 -88.25 -45.19 28.47
C PRO A 7 -87.29 -44.05 28.85
N LYS A 8 -87.48 -43.42 30.03
CA LYS A 8 -86.66 -42.30 30.49
C LYS A 8 -85.26 -42.74 30.93
N TYR A 9 -85.17 -43.93 31.52
CA TYR A 9 -83.90 -44.53 31.93
C TYR A 9 -83.01 -44.86 30.72
N LEU A 10 -83.59 -45.43 29.65
CA LEU A 10 -82.88 -45.70 28.40
C LEU A 10 -82.38 -44.42 27.71
N LEU A 11 -83.19 -43.37 27.67
CA LEU A 11 -82.77 -42.06 27.13
C LEU A 11 -81.61 -41.45 27.93
N SER A 12 -81.63 -41.56 29.26
CA SER A 12 -80.52 -41.11 30.12
C SER A 12 -79.21 -41.83 29.81
N LEU A 13 -79.27 -43.17 29.65
CA LEU A 13 -78.08 -43.96 29.31
C LEU A 13 -77.52 -43.64 27.92
N ILE A 14 -78.39 -43.37 26.95
CA ILE A 14 -77.98 -42.97 25.59
C ILE A 14 -77.31 -41.59 25.60
N LEU A 15 -77.90 -40.62 26.32
CA LEU A 15 -77.32 -39.29 26.45
C LEU A 15 -75.97 -39.34 27.15
N ASP A 16 -75.84 -40.08 28.25
CA ASP A 16 -74.58 -40.27 28.97
C ASP A 16 -73.51 -40.96 28.14
N SER A 17 -73.89 -41.98 27.36
CA SER A 17 -73.00 -42.64 26.41
C SER A 17 -72.49 -41.66 25.35
N ARG A 18 -73.38 -40.84 24.79
CA ARG A 18 -73.02 -39.84 23.77
C ARG A 18 -72.15 -38.73 24.36
N LEU A 19 -72.45 -38.29 25.58
CA LEU A 19 -71.66 -37.30 26.30
C LEU A 19 -70.25 -37.82 26.62
N ARG A 20 -70.13 -39.07 27.08
CA ARG A 20 -68.83 -39.74 27.33
C ARG A 20 -68.02 -39.90 26.04
N ASN A 21 -68.65 -40.31 24.94
CA ASN A 21 -67.99 -40.45 23.65
C ASN A 21 -67.51 -39.11 23.08
N LEU A 22 -68.29 -38.03 23.23
CA LEU A 22 -67.91 -36.69 22.83
C LEU A 22 -66.75 -36.14 23.66
N LYS A 23 -66.78 -36.31 24.99
CA LYS A 23 -65.64 -35.99 25.87
C LYS A 23 -64.40 -36.79 25.53
N GLY A 24 -64.54 -38.10 25.29
CA GLY A 24 -63.43 -38.99 24.92
C GLY A 24 -62.76 -38.57 23.62
N ARG A 25 -63.53 -38.29 22.56
CA ARG A 25 -62.98 -37.79 21.28
C ARG A 25 -62.26 -36.45 21.43
N GLY A 26 -62.84 -35.49 22.16
CA GLY A 26 -62.20 -34.19 22.40
C GLY A 26 -60.87 -34.32 23.15
N VAL A 27 -60.81 -35.18 24.17
CA VAL A 27 -59.57 -35.44 24.93
C VAL A 27 -58.50 -36.11 24.07
N VAL A 28 -58.87 -37.04 23.18
CA VAL A 28 -57.92 -37.69 22.26
C VAL A 28 -57.32 -36.69 21.25
N VAL A 29 -58.13 -35.79 20.71
CA VAL A 29 -57.66 -34.73 19.80
C VAL A 29 -56.70 -33.77 20.51
N LEU A 30 -57.06 -33.29 21.70
CA LEU A 30 -56.20 -32.40 22.49
C LEU A 30 -54.89 -33.08 22.89
N LYS A 31 -54.90 -34.37 23.25
CA LYS A 31 -53.68 -35.13 23.55
C LYS A 31 -52.74 -35.18 22.34
N LYS A 32 -53.28 -35.42 21.15
CA LYS A 32 -52.48 -35.44 19.91
C LYS A 32 -51.84 -34.07 19.65
N GLN A 33 -52.62 -32.99 19.79
CA GLN A 33 -52.13 -31.62 19.64
C GLN A 33 -51.04 -31.28 20.67
N ILE A 34 -51.18 -31.72 21.93
CA ILE A 34 -50.15 -31.53 22.96
C ILE A 34 -48.84 -32.22 22.56
N GLU A 35 -48.91 -33.43 22.00
CA GLU A 35 -47.72 -34.17 21.61
C GLU A 35 -47.05 -33.59 20.35
N GLU A 36 -47.85 -33.15 19.37
CA GLU A 36 -47.36 -32.41 18.20
C GLU A 36 -46.66 -31.12 18.62
N LEU A 37 -47.29 -30.29 19.46
CA LEU A 37 -46.69 -29.06 19.98
C LEU A 37 -45.42 -29.30 20.80
N ARG A 38 -45.34 -30.40 21.56
CA ARG A 38 -44.10 -30.79 22.26
C ARG A 38 -42.97 -31.12 21.31
N SER A 39 -43.30 -31.83 20.22
CA SER A 39 -42.32 -32.24 19.20
C SER A 39 -41.82 -31.01 18.43
N GLU A 40 -42.71 -30.11 18.05
CA GLU A 40 -42.38 -28.81 17.45
C GLU A 40 -41.52 -27.96 18.39
N LEU A 41 -41.89 -27.87 19.67
CA LEU A 41 -41.11 -27.12 20.65
C LEU A 41 -39.70 -27.69 20.83
N GLN A 42 -39.55 -29.02 20.82
CA GLN A 42 -38.24 -29.66 20.88
C GLN A 42 -37.40 -29.37 19.62
N ALA A 43 -38.00 -29.42 18.44
CA ALA A 43 -37.34 -29.12 17.17
C ALA A 43 -36.87 -27.65 17.09
N VAL A 44 -37.76 -26.70 17.42
CA VAL A 44 -37.41 -25.28 17.48
C VAL A 44 -36.34 -25.00 18.53
N ASN A 45 -36.36 -25.73 19.66
CA ASN A 45 -35.31 -25.60 20.67
C ASN A 45 -33.95 -26.09 20.18
N SER A 46 -33.88 -27.21 19.44
CA SER A 46 -32.60 -27.65 18.83
C SER A 46 -32.08 -26.64 17.81
N GLU A 47 -32.94 -26.12 16.93
CA GLU A 47 -32.56 -25.10 15.94
C GLU A 47 -32.07 -23.81 16.62
N LEU A 48 -32.68 -23.42 17.74
CA LEU A 48 -32.25 -22.26 18.52
C LEU A 48 -30.85 -22.43 19.12
N GLU A 49 -30.52 -23.60 19.67
CA GLU A 49 -29.18 -23.86 20.21
C GLU A 49 -28.12 -23.91 19.11
N GLU A 50 -28.44 -24.49 17.94
CA GLU A 50 -27.56 -24.43 16.77
C GLU A 50 -27.31 -22.98 16.31
N ALA A 51 -28.36 -22.17 16.24
CA ALA A 51 -28.25 -20.76 15.89
C ALA A 51 -27.41 -19.95 16.90
N LYS A 52 -27.50 -20.26 18.20
CA LYS A 52 -26.66 -19.64 19.24
C LYS A 52 -25.18 -19.98 19.03
N HIS A 53 -24.85 -21.25 18.81
CA HIS A 53 -23.48 -21.67 18.57
C HIS A 53 -22.90 -21.06 17.30
N LEU A 54 -23.70 -20.98 16.22
CA LEU A 54 -23.27 -20.32 14.99
C LEU A 54 -23.00 -18.83 15.24
N LYS A 55 -23.91 -18.15 15.95
CA LYS A 55 -23.72 -16.75 16.34
C LYS A 55 -22.43 -16.54 17.14
N GLU A 56 -22.21 -17.33 18.19
CA GLU A 56 -20.99 -17.26 19.01
C GLU A 56 -19.72 -17.45 18.18
N THR A 57 -19.75 -18.39 17.23
CA THR A 57 -18.62 -18.63 16.31
C THR A 57 -18.35 -17.40 15.45
N THR A 58 -19.37 -16.84 14.81
CA THR A 58 -19.21 -15.63 13.98
C THR A 58 -18.77 -14.41 14.79
N GLU A 59 -19.23 -14.25 16.03
CA GLU A 59 -18.79 -13.17 16.92
C GLU A 59 -17.31 -13.31 17.31
N GLN A 60 -16.81 -14.54 17.46
CA GLN A 60 -15.39 -14.78 17.70
C GLN A 60 -14.54 -14.46 16.46
N GLU A 61 -15.01 -14.84 15.26
CA GLU A 61 -14.35 -14.52 13.99
C GLU A 61 -14.26 -13.01 13.77
N ILE A 62 -15.36 -12.27 14.00
CA ILE A 62 -15.39 -10.80 13.90
C ILE A 62 -14.36 -10.16 14.84
N LYS A 63 -14.29 -10.61 16.09
CA LYS A 63 -13.27 -10.11 17.05
C LYS A 63 -11.85 -10.43 16.59
N GLY A 64 -11.63 -11.59 15.95
CA GLY A 64 -10.35 -11.92 15.32
C GLY A 64 -9.95 -10.91 14.25
N PHE A 65 -10.88 -10.57 13.35
CA PHE A 65 -10.65 -9.57 12.31
C PHE A 65 -10.45 -8.16 12.87
N GLU A 66 -11.15 -7.78 13.94
CA GLU A 66 -10.94 -6.48 14.62
C GLU A 66 -9.52 -6.34 15.16
N VAL A 67 -8.97 -7.41 15.76
CA VAL A 67 -7.58 -7.42 16.25
C VAL A 67 -6.58 -7.36 15.10
N GLU A 68 -6.80 -8.13 14.03
CA GLU A 68 -5.95 -8.10 12.84
C GLU A 68 -5.94 -6.70 12.19
N LEU A 69 -7.10 -6.06 12.10
CA LEU A 69 -7.21 -4.69 11.61
C LEU A 69 -6.41 -3.71 12.47
N ALA A 70 -6.53 -3.79 13.80
CA ALA A 70 -5.78 -2.93 14.71
C ALA A 70 -4.25 -3.13 14.61
N LEU A 71 -3.80 -4.38 14.42
CA LEU A 71 -2.38 -4.68 14.18
C LEU A 71 -1.88 -4.09 12.85
N ASN A 72 -2.69 -4.19 11.80
CA ASN A 72 -2.38 -3.61 10.50
C ASN A 72 -2.32 -2.08 10.56
N GLU A 73 -3.28 -1.43 11.23
CA GLU A 73 -3.28 0.02 11.45
C GLU A 73 -2.02 0.49 12.19
N ALA A 74 -1.63 -0.20 13.26
CA ALA A 74 -0.40 0.10 13.98
C ALA A 74 0.86 -0.09 13.12
N SER A 75 0.87 -1.12 12.27
CA SER A 75 1.98 -1.39 11.34
C SER A 75 2.10 -0.31 10.28
N ILE A 76 0.99 0.16 9.72
CA ILE A 76 0.94 1.27 8.77
C ILE A 76 1.50 2.54 9.41
N GLN A 77 1.04 2.89 10.62
CA GLN A 77 1.54 4.07 11.34
C GLN A 77 3.06 4.00 11.58
N ALA A 78 3.59 2.83 11.94
CA ALA A 78 5.02 2.64 12.13
C ALA A 78 5.82 2.83 10.82
N LEU A 79 5.28 2.32 9.70
CA LEU A 79 5.88 2.49 8.38
C LEU A 79 5.85 3.95 7.92
N GLU A 80 4.73 4.65 8.11
CA GLU A 80 4.60 6.07 7.78
C GLU A 80 5.61 6.92 8.55
N LEU A 81 5.78 6.68 9.85
CA LEU A 81 6.78 7.36 10.67
C LEU A 81 8.22 7.10 10.17
N SER A 82 8.52 5.85 9.81
CA SER A 82 9.83 5.48 9.27
C SER A 82 10.11 6.21 7.95
N LEU A 83 9.12 6.26 7.05
CA LEU A 83 9.22 6.93 5.76
C LEU A 83 9.39 8.46 5.93
N ASN A 84 8.64 9.06 6.83
CA ASN A 84 8.77 10.49 7.15
C ASN A 84 10.17 10.82 7.68
N ASN A 85 10.68 10.03 8.62
CA ASN A 85 12.03 10.20 9.15
C ASN A 85 13.10 10.04 8.07
N PHE A 86 12.94 9.05 7.18
CA PHE A 86 13.85 8.85 6.06
C PHE A 86 13.82 10.03 5.09
N SER A 87 12.63 10.47 4.69
CA SER A 87 12.45 11.63 3.81
C SER A 87 13.10 12.89 4.39
N GLU A 88 12.89 13.16 5.68
CA GLU A 88 13.45 14.33 6.34
C GLU A 88 14.98 14.28 6.38
N ASN A 89 15.55 13.11 6.72
CA ASN A 89 16.99 12.96 6.80
C ASN A 89 17.68 13.01 5.43
N CYS A 90 17.07 12.43 4.39
CA CYS A 90 17.62 12.48 3.03
C CYS A 90 17.67 13.91 2.49
N VAL A 91 16.58 14.68 2.64
CA VAL A 91 16.52 16.07 2.19
C VAL A 91 17.57 16.92 2.92
N LYS A 92 17.69 16.79 4.24
CA LYS A 92 18.70 17.52 5.02
C LYS A 92 20.12 17.23 4.54
N LYS A 93 20.44 15.96 4.34
CA LYS A 93 21.77 15.56 3.89
C LYS A 93 22.10 16.09 2.48
N GLU A 94 21.13 16.02 1.57
CA GLU A 94 21.30 16.54 0.20
C GLU A 94 21.47 18.07 0.19
N GLU A 95 20.75 18.80 1.07
CA GLU A 95 20.90 20.23 1.25
C GLU A 95 22.29 20.60 1.80
N GLU A 96 22.80 19.86 2.80
CA GLU A 96 24.15 20.06 3.34
C GLU A 96 25.24 19.81 2.28
N GLU A 97 25.12 18.73 1.51
CA GLU A 97 26.04 18.41 0.41
C GLU A 97 26.02 19.50 -0.68
N TYR A 98 24.82 19.99 -1.05
CA TYR A 98 24.67 21.08 -2.01
C TYR A 98 25.35 22.38 -1.55
N LEU A 99 25.20 22.74 -0.27
CA LEU A 99 25.83 23.93 0.29
C LEU A 99 27.36 23.81 0.33
N ALA A 100 27.89 22.63 0.67
CA ALA A 100 29.33 22.36 0.65
C ALA A 100 29.90 22.50 -0.77
N GLU A 101 29.23 21.94 -1.78
CA GLU A 101 29.62 22.04 -3.19
C GLU A 101 29.60 23.49 -3.69
N GLN A 102 28.60 24.28 -3.28
CA GLN A 102 28.57 25.70 -3.64
C GLN A 102 29.75 26.48 -3.03
N SER A 103 30.18 26.12 -1.82
CA SER A 103 31.34 26.73 -1.18
C SER A 103 32.65 26.40 -1.90
N THR A 104 32.85 25.14 -2.28
CA THR A 104 34.05 24.73 -3.04
C THR A 104 34.09 25.39 -4.41
N GLN A 105 32.94 25.50 -5.09
CA GLN A 105 32.83 26.20 -6.37
C GLN A 105 33.27 27.67 -6.27
N LYS A 106 32.80 28.40 -5.25
CA LYS A 106 33.21 29.80 -5.01
C LYS A 106 34.71 29.91 -4.76
N GLN A 107 35.28 28.96 -4.01
CA GLN A 107 36.72 28.97 -3.73
C GLN A 107 37.54 28.74 -5.01
N LEU A 108 37.16 27.76 -5.83
CA LEU A 108 37.83 27.50 -7.11
C LEU A 108 37.73 28.68 -8.07
N GLN A 109 36.61 29.41 -8.09
CA GLN A 109 36.48 30.65 -8.87
C GLN A 109 37.48 31.72 -8.45
N LEU A 110 37.72 31.88 -7.15
CA LEU A 110 38.72 32.83 -6.64
C LEU A 110 40.15 32.40 -7.02
N GLU A 111 40.45 31.11 -6.90
CA GLU A 111 41.76 30.56 -7.30
C GLU A 111 42.00 30.72 -8.80
N LEU A 112 40.98 30.51 -9.64
CA LEU A 112 41.08 30.74 -11.08
C LEU A 112 41.39 32.21 -11.40
N ILE A 113 40.67 33.16 -10.77
CA ILE A 113 40.93 34.60 -10.94
C ILE A 113 42.36 34.95 -10.51
N ASP A 114 42.86 34.35 -9.44
CA ASP A 114 44.25 34.56 -8.98
C ASP A 114 45.27 34.02 -9.99
N ILE A 115 45.02 32.82 -10.54
CA ILE A 115 45.84 32.22 -11.59
C ILE A 115 45.82 33.08 -12.86
N GLU A 116 44.65 33.52 -13.32
CA GLU A 116 44.51 34.37 -14.51
C GLU A 116 45.28 35.69 -14.36
N ARG A 117 45.22 36.30 -13.17
CA ARG A 117 46.01 37.50 -12.86
C ARG A 117 47.51 37.20 -12.86
N LYS A 118 47.94 36.07 -12.31
CA LYS A 118 49.34 35.64 -12.31
C LYS A 118 49.85 35.37 -13.73
N VAL A 119 49.07 34.70 -14.58
CA VAL A 119 49.38 34.50 -16.00
C VAL A 119 49.50 35.84 -16.71
N SER A 120 48.55 36.76 -16.49
CA SER A 120 48.60 38.11 -17.08
C SER A 120 49.86 38.88 -16.67
N LEU A 121 50.28 38.78 -15.40
CA LEU A 121 51.53 39.36 -14.93
C LEU A 121 52.75 38.67 -15.53
N MET A 122 52.70 37.35 -15.72
CA MET A 122 53.76 36.59 -16.37
C MET A 122 53.91 36.99 -17.84
N ASP A 123 52.81 37.16 -18.58
CA ASP A 123 52.83 37.65 -19.96
C ASP A 123 53.47 39.04 -20.09
N LEU A 124 53.26 39.91 -19.10
CA LEU A 124 53.92 41.22 -19.03
C LEU A 124 55.42 41.12 -18.74
N LEU A 125 55.85 40.09 -18.00
CA LEU A 125 57.26 39.82 -17.69
C LEU A 125 57.96 39.03 -18.83
N ASP A 126 57.23 38.20 -19.58
CA ASP A 126 57.67 37.35 -20.70
C ASP A 126 57.76 38.08 -22.05
N GLY A 127 57.76 39.42 -22.03
CA GLY A 127 58.52 40.23 -23.00
C GLY A 127 60.00 39.83 -23.11
N ASN A 128 60.47 38.87 -22.31
CA ASN A 128 61.71 38.11 -22.43
C ASN A 128 61.49 36.58 -22.46
N LYS A 129 60.99 36.06 -23.59
CA LYS A 129 61.50 34.83 -24.25
C LYS A 129 61.31 33.47 -23.53
N GLN A 130 60.12 33.07 -23.08
CA GLN A 130 59.84 31.64 -22.73
C GLN A 130 58.35 31.17 -22.74
N THR A 131 57.54 31.59 -23.73
CA THR A 131 56.06 31.39 -23.74
C THR A 131 55.51 30.06 -24.29
N SER A 132 56.33 29.13 -24.81
CA SER A 132 55.83 27.94 -25.52
C SER A 132 55.40 26.74 -24.63
N GLU A 133 55.87 26.65 -23.39
CA GLU A 133 55.59 25.50 -22.51
C GLU A 133 54.37 25.73 -21.61
N LEU A 134 54.07 26.99 -21.25
CA LEU A 134 52.94 27.31 -20.37
C LEU A 134 51.58 27.31 -21.12
N GLU A 135 51.54 27.71 -22.39
CA GLU A 135 50.32 27.61 -23.22
C GLU A 135 49.83 26.17 -23.32
N LYS A 136 50.75 25.20 -23.40
CA LYS A 136 50.41 23.77 -23.47
C LYS A 136 49.85 23.23 -22.16
N THR A 137 50.35 23.71 -21.02
CA THR A 137 49.85 23.31 -19.68
C THR A 137 48.51 23.98 -19.36
N CYS A 138 48.30 25.23 -19.76
CA CYS A 138 47.01 25.90 -19.61
C CYS A 138 45.93 25.27 -20.52
N ALA A 139 46.29 24.88 -21.75
CA ALA A 139 45.38 24.17 -22.65
C ALA A 139 44.96 22.81 -22.09
N SER A 140 45.90 22.02 -21.54
CA SER A 140 45.57 20.73 -20.92
C SER A 140 44.72 20.88 -19.66
N PHE A 141 44.96 21.91 -18.85
CA PHE A 141 44.19 22.16 -17.63
C PHE A 141 42.76 22.62 -17.94
N ASN A 142 42.56 23.45 -18.98
CA ASN A 142 41.24 23.87 -19.43
C ASN A 142 40.43 22.70 -20.03
N GLU A 143 41.08 21.79 -20.77
CA GLU A 143 40.45 20.57 -21.29
C GLU A 143 40.04 19.60 -20.15
N GLU A 144 40.83 19.55 -19.08
CA GLU A 144 40.54 18.74 -17.88
C GLU A 144 39.43 19.34 -17.01
N LEU A 145 39.37 20.67 -16.88
CA LEU A 145 38.24 21.38 -16.27
C LEU A 145 36.95 21.21 -17.11
N GLN A 146 37.04 21.26 -18.44
CA GLN A 146 35.89 21.08 -19.32
C GLN A 146 35.33 19.64 -19.24
N LYS A 147 36.20 18.64 -19.05
CA LYS A 147 35.80 17.24 -18.73
C LYS A 147 35.17 17.09 -17.35
N ARG A 148 35.65 17.84 -16.34
CA ARG A 148 35.12 17.76 -14.96
C ARG A 148 33.85 18.57 -14.72
N CYS A 149 33.62 19.68 -15.44
CA CYS A 149 32.60 20.65 -15.07
C CYS A 149 31.30 20.66 -15.91
N TYR A 150 31.24 20.10 -17.13
CA TYR A 150 30.05 20.36 -17.98
C TYR A 150 28.98 19.26 -18.04
N VAL A 151 29.22 18.07 -17.50
CA VAL A 151 28.25 16.95 -17.55
C VAL A 151 28.11 16.10 -16.26
N PRO A 152 29.03 16.07 -15.27
CA PRO A 152 28.88 15.11 -14.17
C PRO A 152 27.86 15.49 -13.10
N VAL A 153 27.72 16.76 -12.70
CA VAL A 153 27.07 17.05 -11.40
C VAL A 153 25.56 16.77 -11.40
N VAL A 154 24.82 17.27 -12.39
CA VAL A 154 23.37 17.01 -12.50
C VAL A 154 23.11 15.55 -12.86
N LYS A 155 23.98 14.94 -13.68
CA LYS A 155 23.83 13.56 -14.13
C LYS A 155 24.23 12.55 -13.05
N GLN A 156 25.22 12.83 -12.19
CA GLN A 156 25.61 11.99 -11.04
C GLN A 156 24.65 12.14 -9.88
N LEU A 157 24.15 13.34 -9.58
CA LEU A 157 23.12 13.52 -8.55
C LEU A 157 21.82 12.85 -8.98
N MET A 158 21.39 13.07 -10.23
CA MET A 158 20.23 12.34 -10.76
C MET A 158 20.48 10.84 -10.81
N TRP A 159 21.66 10.35 -11.23
CA TRP A 159 21.92 8.91 -11.31
C TRP A 159 22.08 8.25 -9.93
N ARG A 160 22.68 8.92 -8.95
CA ARG A 160 22.72 8.44 -7.56
C ARG A 160 21.32 8.41 -6.95
N PHE A 161 20.56 9.49 -7.11
CA PHE A 161 19.16 9.54 -6.69
C PHE A 161 18.34 8.43 -7.37
N TRP A 162 18.49 8.24 -8.68
CA TRP A 162 17.77 7.20 -9.43
C TRP A 162 18.20 5.80 -9.03
N VAL A 163 19.50 5.54 -8.81
CA VAL A 163 20.02 4.22 -8.42
C VAL A 163 19.66 3.90 -6.97
N GLU A 164 19.72 4.86 -6.04
CA GLU A 164 19.29 4.67 -4.65
C GLU A 164 17.77 4.49 -4.56
N CYS A 165 16.98 5.32 -5.28
CA CYS A 165 15.55 5.10 -5.43
C CYS A 165 15.23 3.75 -6.07
N PHE A 166 15.90 3.36 -7.16
CA PHE A 166 15.63 2.07 -7.82
C PHE A 166 16.03 0.90 -6.95
N THR A 167 17.13 0.97 -6.22
CA THR A 167 17.56 -0.12 -5.35
C THR A 167 16.61 -0.29 -4.16
N GLN A 168 16.09 0.81 -3.62
CA GLN A 168 15.07 0.78 -2.56
C GLN A 168 13.68 0.38 -3.09
N MET A 169 13.28 0.85 -4.28
CA MET A 169 12.04 0.45 -4.96
C MET A 169 12.07 -1.05 -5.32
N MET A 170 13.22 -1.57 -5.78
CA MET A 170 13.42 -3.00 -6.02
C MET A 170 13.47 -3.81 -4.72
N GLN A 171 13.89 -3.26 -3.58
CA GLN A 171 13.75 -3.93 -2.27
C GLN A 171 12.29 -4.00 -1.82
N ILE A 172 11.48 -2.96 -2.12
CA ILE A 172 10.03 -2.96 -1.91
C ILE A 172 9.36 -3.98 -2.83
N ASP A 173 9.72 -4.04 -4.11
CA ASP A 173 9.21 -5.05 -5.06
C ASP A 173 9.67 -6.48 -4.71
N LEU A 174 10.87 -6.64 -4.15
CA LEU A 174 11.32 -7.93 -3.60
C LEU A 174 10.48 -8.31 -2.36
N LEU A 175 10.19 -7.39 -1.45
CA LEU A 175 9.28 -7.65 -0.32
C LEU A 175 7.84 -7.96 -0.78
N VAL A 176 7.32 -7.26 -1.79
CA VAL A 176 5.99 -7.48 -2.39
C VAL A 176 5.93 -8.82 -3.16
N SER A 177 7.03 -9.24 -3.80
CA SER A 177 7.14 -10.53 -4.52
C SER A 177 7.50 -11.73 -3.63
N TYR A 178 7.92 -11.53 -2.38
CA TYR A 178 8.02 -12.57 -1.35
C TYR A 178 6.75 -12.70 -0.47
N LEU A 179 5.85 -11.71 -0.50
CA LEU A 179 4.49 -11.78 0.05
C LEU A 179 3.45 -12.70 -0.66
N PRO A 180 3.66 -13.32 -1.85
CA PRO A 180 2.66 -14.17 -2.49
C PRO A 180 2.41 -15.52 -1.80
N SER A 181 3.14 -15.88 -0.74
CA SER A 181 2.86 -17.13 -0.01
C SER A 181 1.69 -17.05 0.98
N PHE A 182 1.09 -15.86 1.19
CA PHE A 182 -0.07 -15.69 2.09
C PHE A 182 -1.31 -15.04 1.44
N LEU A 183 -1.29 -14.71 0.14
CA LEU A 183 -2.42 -14.08 -0.55
C LEU A 183 -3.12 -15.03 -1.55
N PRO A 184 -4.02 -15.90 -1.07
CA PRO A 184 -5.18 -16.26 -1.91
C PRO A 184 -6.55 -15.77 -1.42
N CYS A 185 -6.66 -14.93 -0.37
CA CYS A 185 -7.98 -14.67 0.25
C CYS A 185 -8.61 -13.28 0.08
N PHE A 186 -7.95 -12.24 -0.45
CA PHE A 186 -8.46 -10.86 -0.30
C PHE A 186 -8.74 -10.06 -1.58
N LEU A 187 -8.89 -10.70 -2.74
CA LEU A 187 -9.40 -10.00 -3.93
C LEU A 187 -10.93 -9.96 -3.94
N THR A 188 -11.52 -9.20 -3.02
CA THR A 188 -12.82 -8.58 -3.23
C THR A 188 -12.78 -7.13 -2.76
N GLY A 189 -12.73 -6.24 -3.77
CA GLY A 189 -12.92 -4.79 -3.75
C GLY A 189 -12.84 -4.06 -2.40
N ASN A 190 -11.73 -3.37 -2.15
CA ASN A 190 -11.67 -2.36 -1.12
C ASN A 190 -11.27 -1.00 -1.70
N LYS A 191 -12.00 0.04 -1.31
CA LYS A 191 -11.94 1.43 -1.82
C LYS A 191 -10.54 2.04 -1.77
N GLN A 192 -9.70 1.55 -0.85
CA GLN A 192 -8.31 1.94 -0.63
C GLN A 192 -7.36 1.56 -1.78
N THR A 193 -7.61 0.47 -2.51
CA THR A 193 -6.78 0.13 -3.69
C THR A 193 -6.99 1.17 -4.80
N SER A 194 -8.21 1.70 -4.94
CA SER A 194 -8.49 2.76 -5.92
C SER A 194 -7.84 4.09 -5.56
N GLU A 195 -7.64 4.38 -4.26
CA GLU A 195 -6.98 5.60 -3.80
C GLU A 195 -5.46 5.49 -3.98
N LEU A 196 -4.89 4.32 -3.70
CA LEU A 196 -3.48 4.03 -3.96
C LEU A 196 -3.17 4.06 -5.46
N GLU A 197 -3.99 3.43 -6.30
CA GLU A 197 -3.85 3.45 -7.77
C GLU A 197 -3.93 4.87 -8.32
N LYS A 198 -4.85 5.71 -7.81
CA LYS A 198 -4.92 7.14 -8.18
C LYS A 198 -3.68 7.91 -7.76
N THR A 199 -3.16 7.62 -6.57
CA THR A 199 -1.97 8.30 -6.05
C THR A 199 -0.74 7.92 -6.89
N CYS A 200 -0.56 6.63 -7.20
CA CYS A 200 0.49 6.15 -8.10
C CYS A 200 0.37 6.72 -9.52
N ALA A 201 -0.85 6.81 -10.07
CA ALA A 201 -1.07 7.41 -11.39
C ALA A 201 -0.72 8.90 -11.40
N SER A 202 -1.13 9.66 -10.37
CA SER A 202 -0.80 11.09 -10.24
C SER A 202 0.70 11.34 -10.07
N PHE A 203 1.38 10.47 -9.31
CA PHE A 203 2.82 10.54 -9.10
C PHE A 203 3.59 10.23 -10.40
N ASN A 204 3.11 9.25 -11.18
CA ASN A 204 3.69 8.93 -12.48
C ASN A 204 3.55 10.09 -13.48
N GLU A 205 2.40 10.77 -13.52
CA GLU A 205 2.21 11.97 -14.35
C GLU A 205 3.10 13.14 -13.92
N GLU A 206 3.27 13.35 -12.61
CA GLU A 206 4.14 14.38 -12.03
C GLU A 206 5.61 14.13 -12.40
N LEU A 207 6.07 12.88 -12.28
CA LEU A 207 7.41 12.47 -12.72
C LEU A 207 7.59 12.65 -14.22
N GLN A 208 6.60 12.24 -15.02
CA GLN A 208 6.65 12.38 -16.48
C GLN A 208 6.78 13.86 -16.90
N LYS A 209 6.09 14.79 -16.21
CA LYS A 209 6.24 16.23 -16.42
C LYS A 209 7.63 16.76 -16.02
N ARG A 210 8.19 16.26 -14.93
CA ARG A 210 9.54 16.64 -14.45
C ARG A 210 10.67 16.04 -15.31
N CYS A 211 10.39 14.98 -16.07
CA CYS A 211 11.32 14.35 -17.01
C CYS A 211 11.33 14.97 -18.42
N ILE A 212 10.63 16.08 -18.65
CA ILE A 212 10.68 16.84 -19.91
C ILE A 212 11.81 17.85 -19.83
N CYS A 213 12.76 17.76 -20.77
CA CYS A 213 13.85 18.73 -20.85
C CYS A 213 13.31 20.12 -21.23
N PRO A 214 13.56 21.17 -20.42
CA PRO A 214 13.06 22.52 -20.70
C PRO A 214 13.57 23.11 -22.02
N SER A 215 14.73 22.65 -22.49
CA SER A 215 15.40 23.18 -23.68
C SER A 215 14.97 22.53 -25.00
N CYS A 216 14.46 21.29 -24.99
CA CYS A 216 14.08 20.57 -26.22
C CYS A 216 12.71 19.86 -26.18
N GLN A 217 11.98 19.94 -25.06
CA GLN A 217 10.63 19.39 -24.85
C GLN A 217 10.45 17.89 -25.14
N THR A 218 11.52 17.12 -25.33
CA THR A 218 11.45 15.67 -25.47
C THR A 218 11.34 14.97 -24.12
N VAL A 219 10.49 13.94 -24.06
CA VAL A 219 10.32 13.05 -22.90
C VAL A 219 11.52 12.10 -22.85
N ASN A 220 12.38 12.20 -21.84
CA ASN A 220 13.62 11.41 -21.75
C ASN A 220 13.41 9.89 -21.59
N VAL A 221 12.17 9.44 -21.41
CA VAL A 221 11.81 8.03 -21.14
C VAL A 221 12.07 7.13 -22.37
N GLU A 222 11.77 7.59 -23.60
CA GLU A 222 12.00 6.79 -24.81
C GLU A 222 13.49 6.65 -25.17
N VAL A 223 14.27 7.71 -24.90
CA VAL A 223 15.72 7.73 -25.19
C VAL A 223 16.49 6.79 -24.26
N LEU A 224 16.05 6.64 -23.01
CA LEU A 224 16.63 5.68 -22.06
C LEU A 224 16.33 4.23 -22.43
N GLY A 225 15.14 3.93 -22.97
CA GLY A 225 14.80 2.61 -23.49
C GLY A 225 15.66 2.20 -24.69
N GLY A 226 15.98 3.14 -25.59
CA GLY A 226 16.84 2.91 -26.74
C GLY A 226 18.32 2.64 -26.40
N MET A 227 18.85 3.21 -25.31
CA MET A 227 20.24 2.98 -24.90
C MET A 227 20.47 1.63 -24.24
N LEU A 228 19.44 0.99 -23.65
CA LEU A 228 19.56 -0.35 -23.07
C LEU A 228 19.67 -1.44 -24.14
N HIS A 229 19.00 -1.30 -25.28
CA HIS A 229 19.10 -2.26 -26.38
C HIS A 229 20.39 -2.13 -27.22
N ALA A 230 21.12 -1.03 -27.10
CA ALA A 230 22.38 -0.84 -27.84
C ALA A 230 23.58 -1.57 -27.20
N ASN A 231 23.49 -1.95 -25.92
CA ASN A 231 24.58 -2.64 -25.20
C ASN A 231 24.53 -4.18 -25.29
N ASP A 232 23.46 -4.76 -25.83
CA ASP A 232 23.34 -6.22 -26.03
C ASP A 232 23.89 -6.70 -27.39
N ALA A 233 24.48 -5.79 -28.19
CA ALA A 233 24.91 -6.06 -29.57
C ALA A 233 26.40 -5.81 -29.85
N ASN A 234 27.27 -5.78 -28.83
CA ASN A 234 28.72 -5.69 -29.04
C ASN A 234 29.54 -6.54 -28.07
#